data_AF-A0AA96SLI9-F1
#
_entry.id   AF-A0AA96SLI9-F1
#
_cell.length_a   1.000
_cell.length_b   1.000
_cell.length_c   1.000
_cell.angle_alpha   90.00
_cell.angle_beta   90.00
_cell.angle_gamma   90.00
#
_symmetry.space_group_name_H-M   'P 1'
#
loop_
_entity.id
_entity.type
_entity.pdbx_description
1 polymer ?
#
loop_
_entity_poly.entity_id
_entity_poly.type
_entity_poly.pdbx_seq_one_letter_code
_entity_poly.pdbx_strand_id
1 'polypeptide(L)' 'MNTVIKLNPLVYEFDSESEADTYSKWLENEIAQARRAPVISNEEATNRLDANRARLLEKLKNAR' A
#
# COMPACT_ATOMS: atom_id res chain seq x y z
N MET A 1 -2.47 19.30 -28.01
CA MET A 1 -1.70 18.37 -27.15
C MET A 1 -1.62 19.03 -25.79
N ASN A 2 -2.34 18.53 -24.79
CA ASN A 2 -2.26 19.07 -23.43
C ASN A 2 -0.98 18.56 -22.80
N THR A 3 -0.01 19.44 -22.63
CA THR A 3 1.23 19.14 -21.90
C THR A 3 0.84 18.95 -20.44
N VAL A 4 0.78 17.70 -19.98
CA VAL A 4 0.61 17.40 -18.55
C VAL A 4 1.81 18.01 -17.85
N ILE A 5 1.57 19.03 -17.01
CA ILE A 5 2.62 19.65 -16.20
C ILE A 5 3.05 18.58 -15.20
N LYS A 6 4.22 17.98 -15.44
CA LYS A 6 4.82 17.03 -14.52
C LYS A 6 5.34 17.77 -13.30
N LEU A 7 5.02 17.26 -12.11
CA LEU A 7 5.60 17.77 -10.88
C LEU A 7 7.12 17.52 -10.87
N ASN A 8 7.88 18.40 -10.23
CA ASN A 8 9.32 18.22 -10.11
C ASN A 8 9.59 16.95 -9.28
N PRO A 9 10.26 15.92 -9.83
CA PRO A 9 10.48 14.65 -9.14
C PRO A 9 11.39 14.75 -7.91
N LEU A 10 12.12 15.87 -7.76
CA LEU A 10 12.89 16.17 -6.55
C LEU A 10 12.03 16.72 -5.41
N VAL A 11 10.79 17.11 -5.70
CA VAL A 11 9.84 17.72 -4.77
C VAL A 11 8.65 16.79 -4.51
N TYR A 12 8.22 16.04 -5.54
CA TYR A 12 7.07 15.15 -5.48
C TYR A 12 7.39 13.79 -6.10
N GLU A 13 6.89 12.74 -5.49
CA GLU A 13 7.00 11.36 -5.97
C GLU A 13 6.00 11.01 -7.10
N PHE A 14 5.07 11.91 -7.42
CA PHE A 14 4.00 11.69 -8.41
C PHE A 14 4.29 12.40 -9.74
N ASP A 15 3.89 11.78 -10.85
CA ASP A 15 4.06 12.36 -12.20
C ASP A 15 3.09 13.53 -12.45
N SER A 16 2.01 13.66 -11.66
CA SER A 16 1.04 14.75 -11.77
C SER A 16 0.32 15.05 -10.45
N GLU A 17 -0.27 16.25 -10.35
CA GLU A 17 -1.14 16.63 -9.23
C GLU A 17 -2.36 15.70 -9.09
N SER A 18 -2.95 15.27 -10.21
CA SER A 18 -4.09 14.35 -10.19
C SER A 18 -3.75 12.99 -9.58
N GLU A 19 -2.53 12.50 -9.77
CA GLU A 19 -2.05 11.27 -9.14
C GLU A 19 -1.82 11.48 -7.65
N ALA A 20 -1.22 12.60 -7.26
CA ALA A 20 -1.02 12.98 -5.86
C ALA A 20 -2.35 13.11 -5.09
N ASP A 21 -3.37 13.71 -5.71
CA ASP A 21 -4.71 13.82 -5.16
C ASP A 21 -5.39 12.45 -5.02
N THR A 22 -5.20 11.58 -6.01
CA THR A 22 -5.75 10.22 -5.98
C THR A 22 -5.12 9.42 -4.86
N TYR A 23 -3.81 9.52 -4.68
CA TYR A 23 -3.09 8.89 -3.58
C TYR A 23 -3.55 9.45 -2.23
N SER A 24 -3.71 10.76 -2.11
CA SER A 24 -4.16 11.42 -0.88
C SER A 24 -5.52 10.89 -0.42
N LYS A 25 -6.50 10.79 -1.34
CA LYS A 25 -7.83 10.22 -1.05
C LYS A 25 -7.76 8.75 -0.64
N TRP A 26 -6.93 7.96 -1.31
CA TRP A 26 -6.71 6.57 -0.94
C TRP A 26 -6.13 6.46 0.47
N LEU A 27 -5.09 7.24 0.78
CA LEU A 27 -4.42 7.24 2.07
C LEU A 27 -5.35 7.65 3.21
N GLU A 28 -6.16 8.69 3.02
CA GLU A 28 -7.17 9.12 3.99
C GLU A 28 -8.16 7.99 4.33
N ASN A 29 -8.60 7.26 3.30
CA ASN A 29 -9.49 6.11 3.49
C ASN A 29 -8.79 4.95 4.20
N GLU A 30 -7.53 4.65 3.88
CA GLU A 30 -6.74 3.63 4.58
C GLU A 30 -6.52 4.00 6.05
N ILE A 31 -6.23 5.27 6.36
CA ILE A 31 -6.11 5.77 7.73
C ILE A 31 -7.45 5.60 8.47
N ALA A 32 -8.57 5.94 7.85
CA ALA A 32 -9.90 5.80 8.45
C ALA A 32 -10.22 4.34 8.79
N GLN A 33 -9.84 3.40 7.91
CA GLN A 33 -9.98 1.97 8.15
C GLN A 33 -9.04 1.48 9.25
N ALA A 34 -7.76 1.86 9.20
CA ALA A 34 -6.75 1.47 10.18
C ALA A 34 -7.11 1.91 11.59
N ARG A 35 -7.71 3.10 11.76
CA ARG A 35 -8.20 3.59 13.06
C ARG A 35 -9.30 2.73 13.68
N ARG A 36 -10.03 1.95 12.87
CA ARG A 36 -11.08 1.03 13.33
C ARG A 36 -10.55 -0.39 13.55
N ALA A 37 -9.33 -0.68 13.10
CA ALA A 37 -8.73 -1.99 13.25
C ALA A 37 -8.25 -2.23 14.69
N PRO A 38 -8.26 -3.49 15.16
CA PRO A 38 -7.70 -3.82 16.46
C PRO A 38 -6.18 -3.60 16.47
N VAL A 39 -5.67 -3.03 17.56
CA VAL A 39 -4.24 -2.95 17.82
C VAL A 39 -3.74 -4.35 18.20
N ILE A 40 -2.68 -4.80 17.53
CA ILE A 40 -2.03 -6.09 17.79
C ILE A 40 -0.59 -5.88 18.27
N SER A 41 -0.04 -6.85 18.98
CA SER A 41 1.38 -6.83 19.37
C SER A 41 2.28 -7.01 18.15
N ASN A 42 3.54 -6.62 18.26
CA ASN A 42 4.53 -6.86 17.22
C ASN A 42 4.75 -8.36 16.95
N GLU A 43 4.72 -9.18 17.99
CA GLU A 43 4.81 -10.65 17.88
C GLU A 43 3.64 -11.21 17.06
N GLU A 44 2.42 -10.80 17.37
CA GLU A 44 1.22 -11.21 16.62
C GLU A 44 1.28 -10.76 15.16
N ALA A 45 1.75 -9.53 14.89
CA ALA A 45 1.94 -9.04 13.53
C ALA A 45 2.94 -9.91 12.75
N THR A 46 4.06 -10.28 13.38
CA THR A 46 5.10 -11.12 12.76
C THR A 46 4.59 -12.52 12.48
N ASN A 47 3.88 -13.14 13.45
CA ASN A 47 3.27 -14.45 13.28
C ASN A 47 2.29 -14.49 12.09
N ARG A 48 1.48 -13.44 11.92
CA ARG A 48 0.57 -13.31 10.77
C ARG A 48 1.33 -13.22 9.44
N LEU A 49 2.43 -12.46 9.40
CA LEU A 49 3.26 -12.35 8.20
C LEU A 49 3.90 -13.69 7.82
N ASP A 50 4.42 -14.44 8.80
CA ASP A 50 5.01 -15.77 8.57
C ASP A 50 3.98 -16.78 8.07
N ALA A 51 2.80 -16.81 8.68
CA ALA A 51 1.70 -17.66 8.22
C ALA A 51 1.27 -17.33 6.78
N ASN A 52 1.20 -16.03 6.43
CA ASN A 52 0.89 -15.57 5.09
C ASN A 52 1.97 -15.99 4.07
N ARG A 53 3.25 -15.84 4.45
CA ARG A 53 4.39 -16.26 3.64
C ARG A 53 4.37 -17.76 3.37
N ALA A 54 4.16 -18.58 4.40
CA ALA A 54 4.06 -20.03 4.26
C ALA A 54 2.94 -20.43 3.29
N ARG A 55 1.75 -19.84 3.45
CA ARG A 55 0.61 -20.07 2.55
C ARG A 55 0.89 -19.67 1.11
N LEU A 56 1.60 -18.56 0.88
CA LEU A 56 2.00 -18.14 -0.47
C LEU A 56 2.97 -19.14 -1.10
N LEU A 57 3.97 -19.62 -0.35
CA LEU A 57 4.94 -20.60 -0.85
C LEU A 57 4.27 -21.92 -1.23
N GLU A 58 3.31 -22.41 -0.43
CA GLU A 58 2.55 -23.62 -0.77
C GLU A 58 1.72 -23.43 -2.06
N LYS A 59 1.07 -22.27 -2.24
CA LYS A 59 0.36 -21.96 -3.49
C LYS A 59 1.29 -21.97 -4.70
N LEU A 60 2.50 -21.42 -4.57
CA LEU A 60 3.48 -21.38 -5.66
C LEU A 60 4.02 -22.77 -6.01
N LYS A 61 4.20 -23.65 -5.02
CA LYS A 61 4.57 -25.05 -5.26
C LYS A 61 3.49 -25.79 -6.06
N ASN A 62 2.23 -25.56 -5.73
CA ASN A 62 1.07 -26.20 -6.36
C ASN A 62 0.65 -25.54 -7.69
N ALA A 63 1.26 -24.42 -8.06
CA ALA A 63 1.03 -23.73 -9.33
C ALA A 63 2.00 -24.17 -10.45
N ARG A 64 2.89 -25.13 -10.15
CA ARG A 64 3.73 -25.86 -11.11
C ARG A 64 3.10 -27.21 -11.41
#